data_AF-A0A2A5M722-F1
#
_entry.id   AF-A0A2A5M722-F1
#
_cell.length_a   1.000
_cell.length_b   1.000
_cell.length_c   1.000
_cell.angle_alpha   90.00
_cell.angle_beta   90.00
_cell.angle_gamma   90.00
#
_symmetry.space_group_name_H-M   'P 1'
#
loop_
_entity.id
_entity.type
_entity.pdbx_description
1 polymer ?
#
loop_
_entity_poly.entity_id
_entity_poly.type
_entity_poly.pdbx_seq_one_letter_code
_entity_poly.pdbx_strand_id
1 'polypeptide(L)'
;ALINTAKRIYGQEYEFFVDPKNLNLYQKITIVADNDERLQNKSESFIALSKAKSEAPDVEIGDELTYECSLENLGRTAVNTLHKELEYHIQKLLEQTIFEKYKNKVGQMVFGTVVRVDNEENTFIEIDELRAFLPRKNR
;
A
#
# COMPACT_ATOMS: atom_id res chain seq x y z
N ALA A 1 -1.11 -0.30 0.94
CA ALA A 1 -0.59 -1.66 1.26
C ALA A 1 -1.53 -2.79 0.85
N LEU A 2 -2.65 -3.05 1.56
CA LEU A 2 -3.55 -4.20 1.28
C LEU A 2 -4.02 -4.31 -0.17
N ILE A 3 -4.53 -3.22 -0.75
CA ILE A 3 -4.98 -3.17 -2.16
C ILE A 3 -3.82 -3.48 -3.13
N ASN A 4 -2.63 -2.93 -2.88
CA ASN A 4 -1.46 -3.19 -3.73
C ASN A 4 -1.03 -4.65 -3.67
N THR A 5 -1.07 -5.25 -2.47
CA THR A 5 -0.80 -6.67 -2.30
C THR A 5 -1.81 -7.53 -3.05
N ALA A 6 -3.10 -7.22 -2.92
CA ALA A 6 -4.17 -7.91 -3.66
C ALA A 6 -3.97 -7.81 -5.18
N LYS A 7 -3.67 -6.61 -5.70
CA LYS A 7 -3.35 -6.38 -7.11
C LYS A 7 -2.12 -7.15 -7.58
N ARG A 8 -1.13 -7.37 -6.71
CA ARG A 8 0.07 -8.13 -7.07
C ARG A 8 -0.17 -9.65 -7.10
N ILE A 9 -1.15 -10.15 -6.35
CA ILE A 9 -1.43 -11.58 -6.22
C ILE A 9 -2.47 -12.02 -7.25
N TYR A 10 -3.61 -11.32 -7.32
CA TYR A 10 -4.70 -11.67 -8.22
C TYR A 10 -4.48 -11.08 -9.62
N GLY A 11 -4.03 -9.83 -9.71
CA GLY A 11 -3.83 -9.15 -10.98
C GLY A 11 -4.07 -7.65 -10.85
N GLN A 12 -3.26 -6.86 -11.56
CA GLN A 12 -3.37 -5.40 -11.52
C GLN A 12 -4.65 -4.88 -12.20
N GLU A 13 -5.27 -5.71 -13.04
CA GLU A 13 -6.48 -5.38 -13.79
C GLU A 13 -7.75 -5.44 -12.94
N TYR A 14 -7.67 -5.97 -11.72
CA TYR A 14 -8.82 -6.07 -10.81
C TYR A 14 -8.91 -4.87 -9.88
N GLU A 15 -10.16 -4.42 -9.67
CA GLU A 15 -10.47 -3.40 -8.69
C GLU A 15 -10.74 -4.05 -7.32
N PHE A 16 -9.94 -3.66 -6.33
CA PHE A 16 -10.11 -4.07 -4.95
C PHE A 16 -10.36 -2.86 -4.06
N PHE A 17 -11.21 -3.04 -3.06
CA PHE A 17 -11.39 -2.09 -1.98
C PHE A 17 -11.24 -2.78 -0.62
N VAL A 18 -10.95 -1.98 0.40
CA VAL A 18 -10.82 -2.48 1.77
C VAL A 18 -11.79 -1.70 2.65
N ASP A 19 -12.60 -2.40 3.43
CA ASP A 19 -13.41 -1.77 4.46
C ASP A 19 -12.50 -1.25 5.59
N PRO A 20 -12.46 0.06 5.87
CA PRO A 20 -11.60 0.62 6.90
C PRO A 20 -11.94 0.14 8.33
N LYS A 21 -13.17 -0.36 8.58
CA LYS A 21 -13.57 -0.81 9.92
C LYS A 21 -13.09 -2.21 10.24
N ASN A 22 -13.30 -3.15 9.31
CA ASN A 22 -13.02 -4.57 9.52
C ASN A 22 -11.71 -5.04 8.84
N LEU A 23 -11.10 -4.20 8.01
CA LEU A 23 -9.94 -4.54 7.16
C LEU A 23 -10.20 -5.68 6.18
N ASN A 24 -11.47 -5.95 5.87
CA ASN A 24 -11.85 -6.97 4.90
C ASN A 24 -11.59 -6.47 3.48
N LEU A 25 -10.97 -7.33 2.69
CA LEU A 25 -10.66 -7.07 1.28
C LEU A 25 -11.82 -7.53 0.43
N TYR A 26 -12.21 -6.70 -0.52
CA TYR A 26 -13.30 -6.97 -1.44
C TYR A 26 -12.85 -6.76 -2.88
N GLN A 27 -13.23 -7.68 -3.75
CA GLN A 27 -13.06 -7.55 -5.20
C GLN A 27 -14.37 -7.07 -5.82
N LYS A 28 -14.24 -6.12 -6.72
CA LYS A 28 -15.34 -5.55 -7.47
C LYS A 28 -15.43 -6.19 -8.85
N ILE A 29 -16.62 -6.65 -9.22
CA ILE A 29 -16.90 -7.37 -10.46
C ILE A 29 -18.08 -6.68 -11.15
N THR A 30 -17.92 -6.36 -12.44
CA THR A 30 -18.96 -5.64 -13.19
C THR A 30 -19.88 -6.63 -13.90
N ILE A 31 -21.19 -6.36 -13.88
CA ILE A 31 -22.20 -7.20 -14.53
C ILE A 31 -22.29 -6.83 -16.02
N VAL A 32 -22.20 -7.83 -16.88
CA VAL A 32 -22.30 -7.70 -18.34
C VAL A 32 -23.37 -8.63 -18.91
N ALA A 33 -23.78 -8.39 -20.16
CA ALA A 33 -24.71 -9.26 -20.85
C ALA A 33 -24.10 -10.67 -21.06
N ASP A 34 -24.94 -11.70 -21.05
CA ASP A 34 -24.51 -13.11 -21.14
C ASP A 34 -23.71 -13.45 -22.43
N ASN A 35 -23.92 -12.69 -23.50
CA ASN A 35 -23.26 -12.89 -24.80
C ASN A 35 -22.09 -11.90 -25.05
N ASP A 36 -21.61 -11.20 -24.03
CA ASP A 36 -20.54 -10.22 -24.19
C ASP A 36 -19.16 -10.91 -24.36
N GLU A 37 -18.38 -10.48 -25.36
CA GLU A 37 -17.03 -10.99 -25.63
C GLU A 37 -16.07 -10.78 -24.45
N ARG A 38 -16.37 -9.81 -23.57
CA ARG A 38 -15.59 -9.54 -22.35
C ARG A 38 -15.59 -10.71 -21.36
N LEU A 39 -16.64 -11.54 -21.36
CA LEU A 39 -16.70 -12.75 -20.53
C LEU A 39 -15.68 -13.80 -20.95
N GLN A 40 -15.26 -13.83 -22.22
CA GLN A 40 -14.28 -14.80 -22.70
C GLN A 40 -12.83 -14.36 -22.44
N ASN A 41 -12.56 -13.05 -22.47
CA ASN A 41 -11.21 -12.50 -22.34
C ASN A 41 -10.84 -12.08 -20.90
N LYS A 42 -11.80 -11.64 -20.09
CA LYS A 42 -11.59 -11.15 -18.71
C LYS A 42 -12.66 -11.69 -17.75
N SER A 43 -12.85 -13.01 -17.74
CA SER A 43 -13.90 -13.70 -16.99
C SER A 43 -13.89 -13.45 -15.48
N GLU A 44 -12.77 -12.99 -14.91
CA GLU A 44 -12.65 -12.72 -13.46
C GLU A 44 -13.01 -11.26 -13.09
N SER A 45 -13.07 -10.34 -14.06
CA SER A 45 -13.53 -8.96 -13.84
C SER A 45 -15.03 -8.77 -14.14
N PHE A 46 -15.63 -9.72 -14.86
CA PHE A 46 -16.99 -9.61 -15.37
C PHE A 46 -17.84 -10.84 -15.03
N ILE A 47 -19.10 -10.62 -14.69
CA ILE A 47 -20.06 -11.69 -14.44
C ILE A 47 -21.27 -11.54 -15.36
N ALA A 48 -21.77 -12.66 -15.88
CA ALA A 48 -22.95 -12.70 -16.73
C ALA A 48 -24.20 -12.33 -15.93
N LEU A 49 -25.10 -11.53 -16.52
CA LEU A 49 -26.34 -11.09 -15.89
C LEU A 49 -27.17 -12.26 -15.33
N SER A 50 -27.28 -13.37 -16.06
CA SER A 50 -28.04 -14.54 -15.58
C SER A 50 -27.46 -15.14 -14.29
N LYS A 51 -26.12 -15.13 -14.16
CA LYS A 51 -25.44 -15.61 -12.95
C LYS A 51 -25.58 -14.59 -11.81
N ALA A 52 -25.41 -13.30 -12.12
CA ALA A 52 -25.60 -12.23 -11.15
C ALA A 52 -27.02 -12.22 -10.56
N LYS A 53 -28.05 -12.38 -11.41
CA LYS A 53 -29.46 -12.47 -10.99
C LYS A 53 -29.80 -13.67 -10.12
N SER A 54 -29.01 -14.73 -10.19
CA SER A 54 -29.18 -15.92 -9.34
C SER A 54 -28.75 -15.64 -7.90
N GLU A 55 -27.80 -14.73 -7.71
CA GLU A 55 -27.29 -14.34 -6.39
C GLU A 55 -28.03 -13.11 -5.84
N ALA A 56 -28.32 -12.13 -6.70
CA ALA A 56 -29.00 -10.89 -6.35
C ALA A 56 -30.06 -10.55 -7.42
N PRO A 57 -31.37 -10.69 -7.14
CA PRO A 57 -32.43 -10.56 -8.15
C PRO A 57 -32.57 -9.15 -8.75
N ASP A 58 -32.16 -8.13 -8.00
CA ASP A 58 -32.39 -6.71 -8.32
C ASP A 58 -31.25 -6.07 -9.13
N VAL A 59 -30.29 -6.87 -9.61
CA VAL A 59 -29.12 -6.34 -10.34
C VAL A 59 -29.38 -6.14 -11.84
N GLU A 60 -28.86 -5.04 -12.36
CA GLU A 60 -28.94 -4.67 -13.77
C GLU A 60 -27.57 -4.77 -14.47
N ILE A 61 -27.59 -4.66 -15.81
CA ILE A 61 -26.35 -4.64 -16.60
C ILE A 61 -25.62 -3.33 -16.34
N GLY A 62 -24.34 -3.41 -16.02
CA GLY A 62 -23.52 -2.25 -15.64
C GLY A 62 -23.40 -2.04 -14.13
N ASP A 63 -24.16 -2.78 -13.32
CA ASP A 63 -24.01 -2.78 -11.87
C ASP A 63 -22.74 -3.52 -11.43
N GLU A 64 -22.33 -3.26 -10.19
CA GLU A 64 -21.07 -3.73 -9.63
C GLU A 64 -21.36 -4.63 -8.44
N LEU A 65 -21.03 -5.91 -8.56
CA LEU A 65 -21.08 -6.86 -7.48
C LEU A 65 -19.75 -6.87 -6.73
N THR A 66 -19.85 -7.14 -5.44
CA THR A 66 -18.71 -7.18 -4.55
C THR A 66 -18.57 -8.57 -3.94
N TYR A 67 -17.38 -9.14 -4.05
CA TYR A 67 -17.05 -10.42 -3.43
C TYR A 67 -15.97 -10.25 -2.38
N GLU A 68 -16.18 -10.85 -1.22
CA GLU A 68 -15.17 -10.84 -0.15
C GLU A 68 -14.00 -11.76 -0.50
N CYS A 69 -12.80 -11.19 -0.50
CA CYS A 69 -11.56 -11.94 -0.66
C CYS A 69 -10.97 -12.19 0.72
N SER A 70 -11.10 -13.42 1.23
CA SER A 70 -10.46 -13.78 2.50
C SER A 70 -8.94 -13.77 2.35
N LEU A 71 -8.28 -13.02 3.25
CA LEU A 71 -6.82 -12.96 3.36
C LEU A 71 -6.21 -14.32 3.74
N GLU A 72 -6.97 -15.19 4.43
CA GLU A 72 -6.52 -16.52 4.85
C GLU A 72 -6.27 -17.44 3.65
N ASN A 73 -7.07 -17.27 2.59
CA ASN A 73 -6.96 -18.07 1.38
C ASN A 73 -5.78 -17.68 0.48
N LEU A 74 -5.15 -16.52 0.74
CA LEU A 74 -4.05 -16.00 -0.09
C LEU A 74 -2.73 -16.76 0.11
N GLY A 75 -2.63 -17.58 1.16
CA GLY A 75 -1.44 -18.38 1.46
C GLY A 75 -0.23 -17.59 1.96
N ARG A 76 0.87 -18.31 2.25
CA ARG A 76 2.07 -17.74 2.91
C ARG A 76 2.76 -16.63 2.10
N THR A 77 2.82 -16.77 0.79
CA THR A 77 3.49 -15.82 -0.11
C THR A 77 2.80 -14.44 -0.07
N ALA A 78 1.48 -14.44 0.02
CA ALA A 78 0.69 -13.22 0.10
C ALA A 78 0.87 -12.49 1.43
N VAL A 79 0.84 -13.23 2.54
CA VAL A 79 1.07 -12.68 3.88
C VAL A 79 2.46 -12.02 3.96
N ASN A 80 3.50 -12.69 3.46
CA ASN A 80 4.85 -12.14 3.41
C ASN A 80 4.95 -10.90 2.52
N THR A 81 4.23 -10.88 1.40
CA THR A 81 4.14 -9.71 0.53
C THR A 81 3.47 -8.54 1.23
N LEU A 82 2.34 -8.80 1.90
CA LEU A 82 1.60 -7.79 2.65
C LEU A 82 2.47 -7.20 3.76
N HIS A 83 3.18 -8.05 4.49
CA HIS A 83 4.09 -7.63 5.55
C HIS A 83 5.16 -6.67 5.02
N LYS A 84 5.85 -7.02 3.93
CA LYS A 84 6.84 -6.15 3.29
C LYS A 84 6.25 -4.84 2.81
N GLU A 85 5.05 -4.88 2.25
CA GLU A 85 4.37 -3.67 1.77
C GLU A 85 3.98 -2.75 2.93
N LEU A 86 3.49 -3.31 4.05
CA LEU A 86 3.19 -2.56 5.26
C LEU A 86 4.45 -1.93 5.85
N GLU A 87 5.51 -2.71 6.00
CA GLU A 87 6.81 -2.23 6.50
C GLU A 87 7.33 -1.06 5.66
N TYR A 88 7.26 -1.18 4.32
CA TYR A 88 7.63 -0.10 3.40
C TYR A 88 6.83 1.19 3.64
N HIS A 89 5.50 1.09 3.80
CA HIS A 89 4.64 2.26 4.03
C HIS A 89 4.89 2.89 5.40
N ILE A 90 5.12 2.08 6.44
CA ILE A 90 5.48 2.56 7.78
C ILE A 90 6.79 3.33 7.71
N GLN A 91 7.82 2.76 7.07
CA GLN A 91 9.11 3.42 6.92
C GLN A 91 8.96 4.75 6.17
N LYS A 92 8.18 4.79 5.08
CA LYS A 92 7.92 6.03 4.32
C LYS A 92 7.23 7.10 5.15
N LEU A 93 6.26 6.73 5.99
CA LEU A 93 5.56 7.65 6.87
C LEU A 93 6.50 8.20 7.95
N LEU A 94 7.38 7.37 8.50
CA LEU A 94 8.42 7.82 9.43
C LEU A 94 9.39 8.79 8.75
N GLU A 95 9.90 8.44 7.55
CA GLU A 95 10.76 9.32 6.76
C GLU A 95 10.10 10.68 6.50
N GLN A 96 8.81 10.71 6.14
CA GLN A 96 8.06 11.95 5.91
C GLN A 96 7.90 12.76 7.20
N THR A 97 7.54 12.12 8.30
CA THR A 97 7.36 12.79 9.60
C THR A 97 8.67 13.44 10.06
N ILE A 98 9.77 12.71 9.93
CA ILE A 98 11.12 13.19 10.22
C ILE A 98 11.46 14.37 9.30
N PHE A 99 11.25 14.23 7.99
CA PHE A 99 11.52 15.28 7.02
C PHE A 99 10.76 16.58 7.35
N GLU A 100 9.47 16.49 7.66
CA GLU A 100 8.66 17.64 8.04
C GLU A 100 9.15 18.30 9.34
N LYS A 101 9.48 17.50 10.37
CA LYS A 101 10.04 17.98 11.64
C LYS A 101 11.29 18.84 11.41
N TYR A 102 12.21 18.39 10.56
CA TYR A 102 13.48 19.09 10.32
C TYR A 102 13.38 20.19 9.27
N LYS A 103 12.47 20.09 8.30
CA LYS A 103 12.14 21.18 7.38
C LYS A 103 11.70 22.44 8.13
N ASN A 104 10.93 22.27 9.20
CA ASN A 104 10.49 23.38 10.05
C ASN A 104 11.61 23.95 10.95
N LYS A 105 12.73 23.25 11.10
CA LYS A 105 13.91 23.68 11.88
C LYS A 105 15.00 24.35 11.03
N VAL A 106 14.79 24.53 9.73
CA VAL A 106 15.77 25.21 8.86
C VAL A 106 16.01 26.63 9.36
N GLY A 107 17.27 26.99 9.55
CA GLY A 107 17.69 28.28 10.10
C GLY A 107 17.71 28.38 11.63
N GLN A 108 17.34 27.31 12.34
CA GLN A 108 17.43 27.25 13.80
C GLN A 108 18.71 26.54 14.23
N MET A 109 19.27 26.96 15.36
CA MET A 109 20.38 26.24 15.99
C MET A 109 19.83 24.98 16.68
N VAL A 110 20.52 23.86 16.46
CA VAL A 110 20.22 22.57 17.06
C VAL A 110 21.42 22.07 17.85
N PHE A 111 21.15 21.41 18.97
CA PHE A 111 22.19 20.78 19.80
C PHE A 111 22.13 19.27 19.60
N GLY A 112 23.30 18.63 19.61
CA GLY A 112 23.42 17.19 19.45
C GLY A 112 24.71 16.66 20.03
N THR A 113 24.75 15.35 20.26
CA THR A 113 25.89 14.67 20.87
C THR A 113 26.80 14.13 19.77
N VAL A 114 28.10 14.37 19.84
CA VAL A 114 29.06 13.78 18.91
C VAL A 114 29.21 12.30 19.23
N VAL A 115 28.86 11.44 18.27
CA VAL A 115 28.93 9.98 18.43
C VAL A 115 30.27 9.44 17.94
N ARG A 116 30.75 9.96 16.81
CA ARG A 116 31.99 9.50 16.18
C ARG A 116 32.60 10.58 15.31
N VAL A 117 33.93 10.59 15.24
CA VAL A 117 34.70 11.26 14.20
C VAL A 117 35.41 10.17 13.37
N ASP A 118 35.35 10.25 12.05
CA ASP A 118 36.04 9.31 11.17
C ASP A 118 37.48 9.76 10.82
N ASN A 119 38.20 8.94 10.07
CA ASN A 119 39.59 9.23 9.67
C ASN A 119 39.68 10.38 8.66
N GLU A 120 38.59 10.72 7.98
CA GLU A 120 38.49 11.89 7.08
C GLU A 120 38.11 13.16 7.85
N GLU A 121 38.06 13.09 9.19
CA GLU A 121 37.63 14.13 10.11
C GLU A 121 36.17 14.58 9.94
N ASN A 122 35.31 13.73 9.38
CA ASN A 122 33.87 14.00 9.41
C ASN A 122 33.29 13.67 10.78
N THR A 123 32.41 14.55 11.26
CA THR A 123 31.78 14.42 12.58
C THR A 123 30.36 13.91 12.42
N PHE A 124 30.06 12.79 13.05
CA PHE A 124 28.70 12.24 13.15
C PHE A 124 28.08 12.70 14.46
N ILE A 125 26.97 13.42 14.34
CA ILE A 125 26.28 14.06 15.47
C ILE A 125 24.88 13.45 15.58
N GLU A 126 24.50 13.01 16.77
CA GLU A 126 23.16 12.53 17.06
C GLU A 126 22.28 13.67 17.54
N ILE A 127 21.15 13.86 16.87
CA ILE A 127 20.16 14.92 17.14
C ILE A 127 18.80 14.23 17.24
N ASP A 128 18.25 14.19 18.46
CA ASP A 128 17.06 13.40 18.78
C ASP A 128 17.21 11.94 18.29
N GLU A 129 16.43 11.55 17.27
CA GLU A 129 16.37 10.22 16.68
C GLU A 129 17.15 10.12 15.35
N LEU A 130 17.89 11.17 14.96
CA LEU A 130 18.63 11.25 13.71
C LEU A 130 20.14 11.31 13.93
N ARG A 131 20.86 10.82 12.92
CA ARG A 131 22.30 11.02 12.79
C ARG A 131 22.56 12.05 11.69
N ALA A 132 23.06 13.21 12.10
CA ALA A 132 23.58 14.23 11.22
C ALA A 132 25.05 13.96 10.89
N PHE A 133 25.45 14.43 9.71
CA PHE A 133 26.82 14.39 9.21
C PHE A 133 27.32 15.81 9.03
N LEU A 134 28.43 16.15 9.68
CA LEU A 134 29.10 17.44 9.56
C LEU A 134 30.48 17.22 8.91
N PRO A 135 30.68 17.65 7.65
CA PRO A 135 31.98 17.54 7.00
C PRO A 135 32.97 18.55 7.59
N ARG A 136 34.26 18.19 7.61
CA ARG A 136 35.35 19.01 8.14
C ARG A 136 35.34 20.47 7.63
N LYS A 137 34.99 20.69 6.37
CA LYS A 137 34.98 22.01 5.72
C LYS A 137 33.96 23.00 6.31
N ASN A 138 32.92 22.48 6.97
CA ASN A 138 31.80 23.27 7.48
C ASN A 138 31.75 23.29 9.01
N ARG A 139 32.85 22.92 9.67
CA ARG A 139 33.00 22.97 11.12
C ARG A 139 33.31 24.38 11.60
#